data_AF-A0A3S3SCL9-F1
#
_entry.id   AF-A0A3S3SCL9-F1
#
_cell.length_a   1.000
_cell.length_b   1.000
_cell.length_c   1.000
_cell.angle_alpha   90.00
_cell.angle_beta   90.00
_cell.angle_gamma   90.00
#
_symmetry.space_group_name_H-M   'P 1'
#
loop_
_entity.id
_entity.type
_entity.pdbx_description
1 polymer ?
#
loop_
_entity_poly.entity_id
_entity_poly.type
_entity_poly.pdbx_seq_one_letter_code
_entity_poly.pdbx_strand_id
1 'polypeptide(L)'
;MRAFIRENANKYIDELWGDADLWELIVALKKEAEFERGKGKRDIPLIANCCETDERIKETVIQHILYRSQKSRDECSRSSFQTLEALMWQYGYTKGLLKAHLYSDVLPEIQKWKKAGIKIYTISSSSARGRKILFANTVYGDISHSLICLTSLLSALKTFQLFDGHVGKQIPIGKIDEHVYKVVAESVEENIASCLFLVESMPEAKAIHNAGGDCALVCRIESKNYSKNELDDISAIKSFEDIEFFGI
;
A
#
# COMPACT_ATOMS: atom_id res chain seq x y z
N MET A 1 12.69 -0.40 0.88
CA MET A 1 11.75 -1.55 0.78
C MET A 1 12.34 -2.71 -0.03
N ARG A 2 12.61 -2.54 -1.35
CA ARG A 2 13.33 -3.57 -2.14
C ARG A 2 14.71 -3.92 -1.57
N ALA A 3 15.41 -2.95 -0.97
CA ALA A 3 16.66 -3.16 -0.24
C ALA A 3 16.50 -4.17 0.90
N PHE A 4 15.50 -3.98 1.77
CA PHE A 4 15.19 -4.92 2.86
C PHE A 4 14.99 -6.35 2.36
N ILE A 5 14.24 -6.54 1.27
CA ILE A 5 14.05 -7.87 0.65
C ILE A 5 15.41 -8.49 0.28
N ARG A 6 16.28 -7.73 -0.39
CA ARG A 6 17.61 -8.23 -0.80
C ARG A 6 18.48 -8.60 0.39
N GLU A 7 18.47 -7.77 1.41
CA GLU A 7 19.28 -7.95 2.62
C GLU A 7 18.80 -9.11 3.49
N ASN A 8 17.51 -9.46 3.43
CA ASN A 8 16.89 -10.43 4.34
C ASN A 8 16.37 -11.70 3.66
N ALA A 9 16.48 -11.85 2.34
CA ALA A 9 15.97 -13.02 1.60
C ALA A 9 16.52 -14.34 2.14
N ASN A 10 17.85 -14.44 2.35
CA ASN A 10 18.48 -15.65 2.90
C ASN A 10 17.86 -16.02 4.26
N LYS A 11 17.91 -15.08 5.20
CA LYS A 11 17.38 -15.27 6.56
C LYS A 11 15.89 -15.62 6.57
N TYR A 12 15.09 -14.97 5.73
CA TYR A 12 13.66 -15.24 5.59
C TYR A 12 13.38 -16.67 5.11
N ILE A 13 14.09 -17.12 4.08
CA ILE A 13 13.94 -18.47 3.54
C ILE A 13 14.41 -19.53 4.54
N ASP A 14 15.51 -19.28 5.25
CA ASP A 14 16.03 -20.22 6.24
C ASP A 14 15.13 -20.34 7.47
N GLU A 15 14.66 -19.23 8.04
CA GLU A 15 13.83 -19.25 9.25
C GLU A 15 12.44 -19.85 9.02
N LEU A 16 11.88 -19.70 7.82
CA LEU A 16 10.56 -20.21 7.46
C LEU A 16 10.64 -21.52 6.66
N TRP A 17 11.82 -22.15 6.58
CA TRP A 17 11.96 -23.41 5.86
C TRP A 17 11.10 -24.50 6.50
N GLY A 18 10.22 -25.13 5.71
CA GLY A 18 9.23 -26.10 6.19
C GLY A 18 7.85 -25.50 6.51
N ASP A 19 7.69 -24.18 6.46
CA ASP A 19 6.38 -23.53 6.55
C ASP A 19 5.54 -23.79 5.29
N ALA A 20 4.26 -24.12 5.48
CA ALA A 20 3.35 -24.46 4.38
C ALA A 20 3.05 -23.25 3.47
N ASP A 21 2.86 -22.07 4.06
CA ASP A 21 2.56 -20.85 3.30
C ASP A 21 3.79 -20.43 2.47
N LEU A 22 5.00 -20.58 3.03
CA LEU A 22 6.24 -20.37 2.27
C LEU A 22 6.33 -21.34 1.09
N TRP A 23 5.99 -22.61 1.29
CA TRP A 23 6.07 -23.61 0.23
C TRP A 23 5.09 -23.31 -0.92
N GLU A 24 3.85 -22.95 -0.62
CA GLU A 24 2.87 -22.52 -1.63
C GLU A 24 3.39 -21.33 -2.45
N LEU A 25 4.01 -20.36 -1.78
CA LEU A 25 4.62 -19.20 -2.42
C LEU A 25 5.78 -19.58 -3.35
N ILE A 26 6.67 -20.47 -2.91
CA ILE A 26 7.79 -20.98 -3.73
C ILE A 26 7.24 -21.67 -4.99
N VAL A 27 6.22 -22.51 -4.85
CA VAL A 27 5.56 -23.18 -5.99
C VAL A 27 4.95 -22.16 -6.95
N ALA A 28 4.28 -21.12 -6.44
CA ALA A 28 3.70 -20.07 -7.27
C ALA A 28 4.77 -19.28 -8.03
N LEU A 29 5.84 -18.86 -7.35
CA LEU A 29 7.00 -18.18 -7.96
C LEU A 29 7.63 -19.04 -9.06
N LYS A 30 7.77 -20.34 -8.83
CA LYS A 30 8.34 -21.28 -9.79
C LYS A 30 7.50 -21.36 -11.06
N LYS A 31 6.20 -21.63 -10.93
CA LYS A 31 5.28 -21.72 -12.07
C LYS A 31 5.28 -20.44 -12.90
N GLU A 32 5.33 -19.29 -12.24
CA GLU A 32 5.40 -17.99 -12.90
C GLU A 32 6.70 -17.81 -13.69
N ALA A 33 7.84 -18.16 -13.09
CA ALA A 33 9.15 -18.09 -13.74
C ALA A 33 9.20 -18.98 -15.00
N GLU A 34 8.71 -20.21 -14.90
CA GLU A 34 8.63 -21.16 -16.01
C GLU A 34 7.74 -20.65 -17.15
N PHE A 35 6.56 -20.15 -16.81
CA PHE A 35 5.63 -19.57 -17.77
C PHE A 35 6.23 -18.38 -18.52
N GLU A 36 6.90 -17.48 -17.82
CA GLU A 36 7.53 -16.32 -18.44
C GLU A 36 8.74 -16.68 -19.31
N ARG A 37 9.54 -17.68 -18.91
CA ARG A 37 10.59 -18.22 -19.79
C ARG A 37 9.98 -18.85 -21.04
N GLY A 38 8.87 -19.56 -20.92
CA GLY A 38 8.10 -20.12 -22.04
C GLY A 38 7.61 -19.03 -23.01
N LYS A 39 7.40 -17.81 -22.53
CA LYS A 39 7.06 -16.61 -23.33
C LYS A 39 8.28 -15.87 -23.88
N GLY A 40 9.49 -16.40 -23.73
CA GLY A 40 10.72 -15.83 -24.31
C GLY A 40 11.54 -14.94 -23.38
N LYS A 41 11.15 -14.75 -22.12
CA LYS A 41 11.97 -14.02 -21.12
C LYS A 41 13.09 -14.93 -20.59
N ARG A 42 14.18 -15.09 -21.36
CA ARG A 42 15.20 -16.12 -21.12
C ARG A 42 16.03 -15.95 -19.84
N ASP A 43 16.20 -14.70 -19.38
CA ASP A 43 17.10 -14.32 -18.28
C ASP A 43 16.51 -14.51 -16.88
N ILE A 44 15.26 -14.99 -16.77
CA ILE A 44 14.63 -15.24 -15.47
C ILE A 44 15.26 -16.49 -14.84
N PRO A 45 15.86 -16.39 -13.64
CA PRO A 45 16.35 -17.55 -12.91
C PRO A 45 15.20 -18.50 -12.58
N LEU A 46 15.36 -19.79 -12.87
CA LEU A 46 14.38 -20.82 -12.49
C LEU A 46 14.62 -21.30 -11.07
N ILE A 47 13.53 -21.75 -10.44
CA ILE A 47 13.56 -22.38 -9.13
C ILE A 47 13.66 -23.89 -9.32
N ALA A 48 14.56 -24.52 -8.56
CA ALA A 48 14.84 -25.96 -8.58
C ALA A 48 13.59 -26.84 -8.38
N ASN A 49 13.68 -28.12 -8.75
CA ASN A 49 12.65 -29.11 -8.51
C ASN A 49 12.66 -29.59 -7.06
N CYS A 50 11.49 -30.01 -6.57
CA CYS A 50 11.32 -30.54 -5.21
C CYS A 50 12.07 -31.86 -4.95
N CYS A 51 12.61 -32.49 -6.00
CA CYS A 51 13.47 -33.66 -5.90
C CYS A 51 14.97 -33.32 -5.75
N GLU A 52 15.35 -32.04 -5.85
CA GLU A 52 16.71 -31.57 -5.58
C GLU A 52 16.92 -31.37 -4.08
N THR A 53 18.17 -31.14 -3.65
CA THR A 53 18.48 -30.93 -2.24
C THR A 53 17.90 -29.60 -1.73
N ASP A 54 17.59 -29.54 -0.44
CA ASP A 54 17.09 -28.33 0.21
C ASP A 54 17.99 -27.12 -0.04
N GLU A 55 19.32 -27.29 0.05
CA GLU A 55 20.29 -26.23 -0.20
C GLU A 55 20.17 -25.69 -1.62
N ARG A 56 19.98 -26.58 -2.61
CA ARG A 56 19.84 -26.19 -4.01
C ARG A 56 18.53 -25.45 -4.27
N ILE A 57 17.45 -25.90 -3.64
CA ILE A 57 16.15 -25.23 -3.74
C ILE A 57 16.25 -23.84 -3.11
N LYS A 58 16.78 -23.72 -1.90
CA LYS A 58 17.00 -22.43 -1.24
C LYS A 58 17.81 -21.48 -2.10
N GLU A 59 18.96 -21.93 -2.62
CA GLU A 59 19.84 -21.12 -3.46
C GLU A 59 19.09 -20.54 -4.67
N THR A 60 18.36 -21.39 -5.41
CA THR A 60 17.64 -20.96 -6.62
C THR A 60 16.43 -20.08 -6.31
N VAL A 61 15.72 -20.33 -5.20
CA VAL A 61 14.67 -19.44 -4.69
C VAL A 61 15.26 -18.05 -4.39
N ILE A 62 16.37 -17.99 -3.64
CA ILE A 62 17.03 -16.73 -3.27
C ILE A 62 17.49 -15.99 -4.52
N GLN A 63 18.13 -16.67 -5.48
CA GLN A 63 18.53 -16.07 -6.75
C GLN A 63 17.32 -15.48 -7.51
N HIS A 64 16.20 -16.20 -7.56
CA HIS A 64 14.97 -15.70 -8.18
C HIS A 64 14.43 -14.45 -7.47
N ILE A 65 14.38 -14.47 -6.13
CA ILE A 65 13.94 -13.32 -5.31
C ILE A 65 14.83 -12.10 -5.55
N LEU A 66 16.15 -12.28 -5.54
CA LEU A 66 17.10 -11.21 -5.75
C LEU A 66 16.98 -10.62 -7.16
N TYR A 67 16.83 -11.46 -8.19
CA TYR A 67 16.58 -11.01 -9.56
C TYR A 67 15.32 -10.16 -9.64
N ARG A 68 14.20 -10.67 -9.11
CA ARG A 68 12.91 -9.96 -9.14
C ARG A 68 12.95 -8.64 -8.37
N SER A 69 13.72 -8.57 -7.29
CA SER A 69 13.84 -7.35 -6.45
C SER A 69 14.51 -6.17 -7.17
N GLN A 70 15.12 -6.41 -8.33
CA GLN A 70 15.78 -5.41 -9.17
C GLN A 70 14.89 -4.92 -10.32
N LYS A 71 13.77 -5.59 -10.58
CA LYS A 71 12.85 -5.24 -11.67
C LYS A 71 11.90 -4.11 -11.29
N SER A 72 11.35 -3.45 -12.30
CA SER A 72 10.36 -2.39 -12.10
C SER A 72 9.11 -2.92 -11.41
N ARG A 73 8.37 -2.05 -10.72
CA ARG A 73 7.11 -2.45 -10.07
C ARG A 73 6.05 -2.89 -11.08
N ASP A 74 6.03 -2.30 -12.26
CA ASP A 74 5.05 -2.62 -13.31
C ASP A 74 5.23 -4.05 -13.83
N GLU A 75 6.49 -4.47 -14.00
CA GLU A 75 6.85 -5.85 -14.35
C GLU A 75 6.45 -6.89 -13.29
N CYS A 76 6.27 -6.47 -12.04
CA CYS A 76 5.88 -7.33 -10.93
C CYS A 76 4.44 -7.06 -10.46
N SER A 77 3.64 -6.27 -11.20
CA SER A 77 2.43 -5.65 -10.64
C SER A 77 1.26 -6.60 -10.32
N ARG A 78 1.38 -7.89 -10.71
CA ARG A 78 0.35 -8.93 -10.56
C ARG A 78 0.95 -10.33 -10.35
N SER A 79 2.15 -10.40 -9.76
CA SER A 79 2.90 -11.65 -9.61
C SER A 79 2.89 -12.19 -8.19
N SER A 80 3.22 -13.47 -8.06
CA SER A 80 3.52 -14.14 -6.79
C SER A 80 4.59 -13.40 -5.99
N PHE A 81 5.42 -12.62 -6.69
CA PHE A 81 6.43 -11.77 -6.08
C PHE A 81 5.84 -10.61 -5.25
N GLN A 82 4.70 -10.01 -5.62
CA GLN A 82 4.03 -9.04 -4.75
C GLN A 82 3.56 -9.66 -3.44
N THR A 83 3.07 -10.90 -3.49
CA THR A 83 2.72 -11.66 -2.28
C THR A 83 3.95 -11.87 -1.41
N LEU A 84 5.08 -12.25 -2.00
CA LEU A 84 6.36 -12.34 -1.28
C LEU A 84 6.76 -11.01 -0.64
N GLU A 85 6.63 -9.88 -1.35
CA GLU A 85 6.95 -8.57 -0.76
C GLU A 85 6.12 -8.31 0.49
N ALA A 86 4.81 -8.54 0.41
CA ALA A 86 3.91 -8.31 1.52
C ALA A 86 4.25 -9.22 2.73
N LEU A 87 4.57 -10.49 2.47
CA LEU A 87 4.95 -11.45 3.52
C LEU A 87 6.30 -11.12 4.15
N MET A 88 7.30 -10.76 3.34
CA MET A 88 8.61 -10.33 3.86
C MET A 88 8.50 -9.03 4.66
N TRP A 89 7.61 -8.10 4.28
CA TRP A 89 7.35 -6.91 5.09
C TRP A 89 6.70 -7.25 6.42
N GLN A 90 5.68 -8.12 6.40
CA GLN A 90 5.07 -8.62 7.63
C GLN A 90 6.14 -9.24 8.54
N TYR A 91 7.01 -10.10 8.00
CA TYR A 91 8.15 -10.68 8.71
C TYR A 91 9.07 -9.60 9.29
N GLY A 92 9.44 -8.59 8.50
CA GLY A 92 10.30 -7.51 8.97
C GLY A 92 9.69 -6.71 10.12
N TYR A 93 8.41 -6.37 10.05
CA TYR A 93 7.72 -5.67 11.12
C TYR A 93 7.54 -6.53 12.38
N THR A 94 7.10 -7.79 12.24
CA THR A 94 6.86 -8.67 13.39
C THR A 94 8.16 -9.06 14.10
N LYS A 95 9.28 -9.15 13.38
CA LYS A 95 10.62 -9.40 13.94
C LYS A 95 11.31 -8.13 14.44
N GLY A 96 10.69 -6.96 14.30
CA GLY A 96 11.29 -5.67 14.67
C GLY A 96 12.46 -5.22 13.79
N LEU A 97 12.68 -5.88 12.65
CA LEU A 97 13.71 -5.53 11.66
C LEU A 97 13.31 -4.31 10.82
N LEU A 98 12.00 -4.02 10.76
CA LEU A 98 11.44 -2.83 10.13
C LEU A 98 10.67 -2.00 11.15
N LYS A 99 10.80 -0.68 11.02
CA LYS A 99 9.92 0.30 11.63
C LYS A 99 9.34 1.20 10.56
N ALA A 100 8.03 1.40 10.61
CA ALA A 100 7.33 2.28 9.71
C ALA A 100 7.73 3.73 10.05
N HIS A 101 8.34 4.40 9.08
CA HIS A 101 8.67 5.80 9.21
C HIS A 101 7.38 6.63 9.20
N LEU A 102 7.36 7.68 10.00
CA LEU A 102 6.30 8.67 10.03
C LEU A 102 6.96 10.05 10.15
N TYR A 103 6.49 11.02 9.38
CA TYR A 103 6.96 12.40 9.53
C TYR A 103 6.66 12.91 10.94
N SER A 104 7.55 13.72 11.49
CA SER A 104 7.53 14.13 12.90
C SER A 104 6.31 14.94 13.30
N ASP A 105 5.72 15.67 12.36
CA ASP A 105 4.50 16.48 12.54
C ASP A 105 3.21 15.64 12.57
N VAL A 106 3.22 14.44 11.97
CA VAL A 106 1.97 13.71 11.71
C VAL A 106 1.32 13.21 12.99
N LEU A 107 2.07 12.56 13.89
CA LEU A 107 1.49 12.01 15.11
C LEU A 107 1.01 13.09 16.10
N PRO A 108 1.81 14.16 16.38
CA PRO A 108 1.35 15.27 17.21
C PRO A 108 0.06 15.93 16.70
N GLU A 109 0.00 16.25 15.40
CA GLU A 109 -1.17 16.93 14.84
C GLU A 109 -2.41 16.03 14.80
N ILE A 110 -2.27 14.74 14.45
CA ILE A 110 -3.36 13.77 14.57
C ILE A 110 -3.92 13.72 16.00
N GLN A 111 -3.06 13.73 17.02
CA GLN A 111 -3.50 13.73 18.41
C GLN A 111 -4.23 15.02 18.79
N LYS A 112 -3.74 16.18 18.33
CA LYS A 112 -4.38 17.49 18.53
C LYS A 112 -5.78 17.53 17.89
N TRP A 113 -5.90 17.09 16.64
CA TRP A 113 -7.16 17.02 15.92
C TRP A 113 -8.17 16.09 16.62
N LYS A 114 -7.75 14.91 17.09
CA LYS A 114 -8.64 14.03 17.87
C LYS A 114 -9.11 14.66 19.17
N LYS A 115 -8.24 15.39 19.89
CA LYS A 115 -8.62 16.11 21.12
C LYS A 115 -9.64 17.22 20.84
N ALA A 116 -9.59 17.82 19.65
CA ALA A 116 -10.58 18.76 19.17
C ALA A 116 -11.87 18.09 18.64
N GLY A 117 -12.02 16.77 18.76
CA GLY A 117 -13.22 16.05 18.30
C GLY A 117 -13.25 15.70 16.81
N ILE A 118 -12.17 15.96 16.08
CA ILE A 118 -12.06 15.63 14.65
C ILE A 118 -11.89 14.11 14.49
N LYS A 119 -12.76 13.50 13.69
CA LYS A 119 -12.65 12.08 13.31
C LYS A 119 -11.60 11.94 12.21
N ILE A 120 -10.64 11.04 12.41
CA ILE A 120 -9.51 10.85 11.48
C ILE A 120 -9.57 9.47 10.86
N TYR A 121 -9.57 9.44 9.54
CA TYR A 121 -9.67 8.23 8.74
C TYR A 121 -8.47 8.06 7.80
N THR A 122 -8.09 6.82 7.51
CA THR A 122 -7.05 6.50 6.53
C THR A 122 -7.60 5.71 5.34
N ILE A 123 -7.19 6.13 4.14
CA ILE A 123 -7.59 5.55 2.85
C ILE A 123 -6.34 5.04 2.13
N SER A 124 -6.13 3.73 2.11
CA SER A 124 -4.95 3.12 1.50
C SER A 124 -5.29 1.85 0.71
N SER A 125 -4.54 1.60 -0.35
CA SER A 125 -4.67 0.39 -1.17
C SER A 125 -4.12 -0.88 -0.50
N SER A 126 -3.55 -0.78 0.69
CA SER A 126 -3.01 -1.93 1.44
C SER A 126 -4.14 -2.84 1.99
N SER A 127 -3.83 -4.06 2.39
CA SER A 127 -4.80 -4.92 3.08
C SER A 127 -5.03 -4.45 4.54
N ALA A 128 -6.17 -4.82 5.14
CA ALA A 128 -6.47 -4.52 6.55
C ALA A 128 -5.36 -5.04 7.49
N ARG A 129 -4.91 -6.27 7.23
CA ARG A 129 -3.78 -6.89 7.94
C ARG A 129 -2.49 -6.08 7.77
N GLY A 130 -2.14 -5.71 6.54
CA GLY A 130 -0.91 -4.97 6.24
C GLY A 130 -0.84 -3.61 6.94
N ARG A 131 -1.96 -2.87 6.99
CA ARG A 131 -2.03 -1.61 7.74
C ARG A 131 -1.94 -1.78 9.24
N LYS A 132 -2.62 -2.77 9.81
CA LYS A 132 -2.53 -3.03 11.25
C LYS A 132 -1.07 -3.28 11.66
N ILE A 133 -0.36 -4.09 10.88
CA ILE A 133 1.07 -4.34 11.09
C ILE A 133 1.88 -3.06 10.96
N LEU A 134 1.61 -2.24 9.93
CA LEU A 134 2.32 -0.98 9.70
C LEU A 134 2.16 -0.01 10.88
N PHE A 135 0.92 0.26 11.31
CA PHE A 135 0.63 1.20 12.38
C PHE A 135 1.00 0.68 13.77
N ALA A 136 1.06 -0.64 13.96
CA ALA A 136 1.57 -1.23 15.20
C ALA A 136 3.11 -1.15 15.33
N ASN A 137 3.83 -0.96 14.21
CA ASN A 137 5.29 -1.04 14.17
C ASN A 137 5.92 0.25 13.63
N THR A 138 5.55 1.40 14.16
CA THR A 138 6.15 2.69 13.74
C THR A 138 7.39 3.04 14.55
N VAL A 139 8.14 4.04 14.08
CA VAL A 139 9.24 4.66 14.83
C VAL A 139 8.78 5.30 16.16
N TYR A 140 7.48 5.56 16.30
CA TYR A 140 6.85 6.08 17.52
C TYR A 140 6.12 5.00 18.35
N GLY A 141 6.32 3.72 18.02
CA GLY A 141 5.60 2.60 18.65
C GLY A 141 4.28 2.25 17.96
N ASP A 142 3.35 1.65 18.72
CA ASP A 142 2.03 1.28 18.21
C ASP A 142 1.09 2.51 18.23
N ILE A 143 0.71 2.95 17.03
CA ILE A 143 -0.24 4.07 16.83
C ILE A 143 -1.57 3.60 16.22
N SER A 144 -1.82 2.29 16.18
CA SER A 144 -3.03 1.73 15.55
C SER A 144 -4.33 2.26 16.18
N HIS A 145 -4.30 2.63 17.47
CA HIS A 145 -5.42 3.26 18.18
C HIS A 145 -5.62 4.74 17.82
N SER A 146 -4.60 5.40 17.27
CA SER A 146 -4.66 6.81 16.89
C SER A 146 -5.42 7.04 15.58
N LEU A 147 -5.64 6.02 14.75
CA LEU A 147 -6.24 6.16 13.41
C LEU A 147 -7.46 5.26 13.25
N ILE A 148 -8.58 5.81 12.73
CA ILE A 148 -9.70 5.00 12.24
C ILE A 148 -9.42 4.67 10.77
N CYS A 149 -9.84 3.50 10.29
CA CYS A 149 -9.39 2.99 8.99
C CYS A 149 -10.55 2.50 8.13
N LEU A 150 -10.71 3.07 6.93
CA LEU A 150 -11.91 2.89 6.08
C LEU A 150 -11.74 1.86 4.96
N THR A 151 -10.91 0.84 5.18
CA THR A 151 -10.37 0.14 4.02
C THR A 151 -11.27 -0.91 3.41
N SER A 152 -12.27 -1.38 4.15
CA SER A 152 -13.23 -2.32 3.60
C SER A 152 -13.89 -1.75 2.34
N LEU A 153 -14.01 -0.43 2.23
CA LEU A 153 -14.70 0.24 1.14
C LEU A 153 -13.93 0.25 -0.17
N LEU A 154 -12.61 0.46 -0.16
CA LEU A 154 -11.83 0.41 -1.40
C LEU A 154 -11.75 -1.01 -1.97
N SER A 155 -11.71 -2.03 -1.10
CA SER A 155 -11.88 -3.42 -1.54
C SER A 155 -13.31 -3.72 -1.98
N ALA A 156 -14.32 -3.20 -1.28
CA ALA A 156 -15.72 -3.40 -1.64
C ALA A 156 -16.08 -2.71 -2.95
N LEU A 157 -15.56 -1.51 -3.24
CA LEU A 157 -15.71 -0.79 -4.51
C LEU A 157 -15.06 -1.54 -5.69
N LYS A 158 -14.00 -2.32 -5.45
CA LYS A 158 -13.48 -3.27 -6.44
C LYS A 158 -14.39 -4.49 -6.64
N THR A 159 -15.31 -4.75 -5.70
CA THR A 159 -16.11 -5.98 -5.61
C THR A 159 -17.62 -5.73 -5.86
N PHE A 160 -18.08 -4.48 -5.80
CA PHE A 160 -19.51 -4.11 -5.72
C PHE A 160 -20.33 -4.37 -6.99
N GLN A 161 -19.72 -4.88 -8.05
CA GLN A 161 -20.43 -5.34 -9.26
C GLN A 161 -20.61 -6.86 -9.33
N LEU A 162 -20.36 -7.61 -8.25
CA LEU A 162 -20.56 -9.07 -8.24
C LEU A 162 -21.95 -9.54 -7.77
N PHE A 163 -22.89 -8.64 -7.48
CA PHE A 163 -24.25 -9.00 -7.08
C PHE A 163 -25.30 -8.31 -7.96
N ASP A 164 -25.40 -8.74 -9.23
CA ASP A 164 -26.70 -9.06 -9.88
C ASP A 164 -26.50 -9.63 -11.31
N GLY A 165 -26.14 -10.91 -11.43
CA GLY A 165 -26.37 -11.75 -12.63
C GLY A 165 -25.79 -11.34 -14.00
N HIS A 166 -25.12 -10.20 -14.14
CA HIS A 166 -24.61 -9.70 -15.42
C HIS A 166 -23.09 -9.55 -15.32
N VAL A 167 -22.36 -10.29 -16.17
CA VAL A 167 -20.92 -10.15 -16.36
C VAL A 167 -20.65 -8.83 -17.08
N GLY A 168 -20.69 -7.72 -16.32
CA GLY A 168 -20.26 -6.41 -16.75
C GLY A 168 -18.73 -6.33 -16.74
N LYS A 169 -18.15 -5.65 -17.73
CA LYS A 169 -16.71 -5.36 -17.78
C LYS A 169 -16.27 -4.71 -16.47
N GLN A 170 -15.29 -5.33 -15.82
CA GLN A 170 -14.60 -4.83 -14.64
C GLN A 170 -14.00 -3.44 -14.93
N ILE A 171 -14.59 -2.36 -14.39
CA ILE A 171 -13.96 -1.04 -14.39
C ILE A 171 -13.31 -0.88 -13.02
N PRO A 172 -11.97 -0.86 -12.91
CA PRO A 172 -11.31 -0.61 -11.64
C PRO A 172 -11.60 0.83 -11.22
N ILE A 173 -12.52 1.02 -10.26
CA ILE A 173 -12.72 2.32 -9.62
C ILE A 173 -11.49 2.58 -8.76
N GLY A 174 -10.56 3.38 -9.29
CA GLY A 174 -9.32 3.78 -8.63
C GLY A 174 -9.50 5.06 -7.84
N LYS A 175 -8.50 5.45 -7.04
CA LYS A 175 -8.51 6.70 -6.26
C LYS A 175 -8.58 7.99 -7.11
N ILE A 176 -8.53 7.87 -8.44
CA ILE A 176 -8.67 8.99 -9.38
C ILE A 176 -10.12 9.19 -9.84
N ASP A 177 -11.05 8.35 -9.37
CA ASP A 177 -12.48 8.47 -9.67
C ASP A 177 -13.18 9.23 -8.53
N GLU A 178 -13.91 10.29 -8.90
CA GLU A 178 -14.63 11.17 -7.98
C GLU A 178 -15.71 10.45 -7.15
N HIS A 179 -16.30 9.37 -7.68
CA HIS A 179 -17.34 8.61 -6.98
C HIS A 179 -16.79 7.92 -5.73
N VAL A 180 -15.48 7.59 -5.71
CA VAL A 180 -14.82 6.97 -4.54
C VAL A 180 -14.97 7.85 -3.31
N TYR A 181 -14.79 9.16 -3.45
CA TYR A 181 -14.75 10.08 -2.32
C TYR A 181 -16.15 10.36 -1.76
N LYS A 182 -17.18 10.32 -2.61
CA LYS A 182 -18.59 10.37 -2.18
C LYS A 182 -18.93 9.15 -1.33
N VAL A 183 -18.60 7.95 -1.81
CA VAL A 183 -18.83 6.69 -1.08
C VAL A 183 -18.02 6.66 0.23
N VAL A 184 -16.80 7.18 0.23
CA VAL A 184 -16.01 7.29 1.46
C VAL A 184 -16.67 8.21 2.47
N ALA A 185 -17.14 9.39 2.08
CA ALA A 185 -17.83 10.31 3.00
C ALA A 185 -19.12 9.67 3.55
N GLU A 186 -19.94 9.06 2.69
CA GLU A 186 -21.17 8.36 3.10
C GLU A 186 -20.90 7.23 4.09
N SER A 187 -19.82 6.48 3.90
CA SER A 187 -19.46 5.36 4.79
C SER A 187 -19.08 5.76 6.21
N VAL A 188 -18.69 7.02 6.40
CA VAL A 188 -18.44 7.61 7.72
C VAL A 188 -19.60 8.44 8.22
N GLU A 189 -20.73 8.37 7.52
CA GLU A 189 -21.96 9.10 7.83
C GLU A 189 -21.76 10.63 7.79
N GLU A 190 -20.87 11.11 6.92
CA GLU A 190 -20.57 12.53 6.74
C GLU A 190 -20.90 13.01 5.32
N ASN A 191 -21.12 14.32 5.17
CA ASN A 191 -21.18 14.94 3.85
C ASN A 191 -19.74 15.15 3.32
N ILE A 192 -19.51 14.93 2.03
CA ILE A 192 -18.19 15.15 1.43
C ILE A 192 -17.68 16.60 1.60
N ALA A 193 -18.58 17.59 1.61
CA ALA A 193 -18.26 18.99 1.83
C ALA A 193 -17.83 19.30 3.28
N SER A 194 -18.11 18.39 4.23
CA SER A 194 -17.64 18.47 5.62
C SER A 194 -16.32 17.71 5.84
N CYS A 195 -15.78 17.08 4.80
CA CYS A 195 -14.58 16.25 4.89
C CYS A 195 -13.38 16.98 4.27
N LEU A 196 -12.26 17.02 4.98
CA LEU A 196 -10.96 17.41 4.43
C LEU A 196 -10.15 16.17 4.05
N PHE A 197 -9.79 16.05 2.77
CA PHE A 197 -8.97 14.95 2.26
C PHE A 197 -7.51 15.38 2.10
N LEU A 198 -6.58 14.63 2.71
CA LEU A 198 -5.13 14.84 2.57
C LEU A 198 -4.54 13.84 1.58
N VAL A 199 -4.02 14.33 0.45
CA VAL A 199 -3.55 13.48 -0.66
C VAL A 199 -2.17 13.90 -1.17
N GLU A 200 -1.38 12.98 -1.73
CA GLU A 200 -0.04 13.28 -2.29
C GLU A 200 -0.05 13.37 -3.83
N SER A 201 -1.22 13.23 -4.45
CA SER A 201 -1.41 13.01 -5.88
C SER A 201 -2.39 14.04 -6.43
N MET A 202 -1.94 14.86 -7.39
CA MET A 202 -2.78 15.86 -8.06
C MET A 202 -4.02 15.22 -8.73
N PRO A 203 -3.92 14.07 -9.43
CA PRO A 203 -5.11 13.36 -9.91
C PRO A 203 -6.13 12.99 -8.83
N GLU A 204 -5.68 12.62 -7.62
CA GLU A 204 -6.60 12.34 -6.49
C GLU A 204 -7.26 13.64 -6.00
N ALA A 205 -6.48 14.71 -5.87
CA ALA A 205 -6.99 16.02 -5.43
C ALA A 205 -8.06 16.56 -6.39
N LYS A 206 -7.82 16.48 -7.71
CA LYS A 206 -8.81 16.86 -8.73
C LYS A 206 -10.09 16.03 -8.65
N ALA A 207 -9.98 14.72 -8.41
CA ALA A 207 -11.13 13.85 -8.24
C ALA A 207 -11.98 14.23 -7.00
N ILE A 208 -11.33 14.60 -5.90
CA ILE A 208 -12.02 15.08 -4.69
C ILE A 208 -12.70 16.42 -4.94
N HIS A 209 -12.00 17.36 -5.57
CA HIS A 209 -12.53 18.67 -5.91
C HIS A 209 -13.77 18.56 -6.81
N ASN A 210 -13.70 17.75 -7.87
CA ASN A 210 -14.84 17.47 -8.75
C ASN A 210 -16.01 16.78 -8.02
N ALA A 211 -15.71 15.98 -6.99
CA ALA A 211 -16.72 15.37 -6.15
C ALA A 211 -17.43 16.37 -5.22
N GLY A 212 -16.94 17.61 -5.12
CA GLY A 212 -17.42 18.65 -4.20
C GLY A 212 -16.84 18.56 -2.79
N GLY A 213 -15.72 17.84 -2.61
CA GLY A 213 -15.01 17.74 -1.33
C GLY A 213 -13.87 18.74 -1.20
N ASP A 214 -13.49 19.03 0.05
CA ASP A 214 -12.30 19.84 0.33
C ASP A 214 -11.04 18.96 0.38
N CYS A 215 -9.92 19.46 -0.14
CA CYS A 215 -8.68 18.70 -0.13
C CYS A 215 -7.43 19.58 -0.02
N ALA A 216 -6.40 19.00 0.61
CA ALA A 216 -5.06 19.56 0.65
C ALA A 216 -4.06 18.57 0.04
N LEU A 217 -3.27 19.07 -0.91
CA LEU A 217 -2.17 18.35 -1.52
C LEU A 217 -0.94 18.42 -0.60
N VAL A 218 -0.53 17.27 -0.08
CA VAL A 218 0.58 17.14 0.87
C VAL A 218 1.91 16.98 0.12
N CYS A 219 2.67 18.05 0.03
CA CYS A 219 3.93 18.14 -0.70
C CYS A 219 5.13 17.97 0.24
N ARG A 220 5.45 16.72 0.58
CA ARG A 220 6.57 16.39 1.50
C ARG A 220 7.96 16.50 0.88
N ILE A 221 8.08 16.34 -0.44
CA ILE A 221 9.35 16.39 -1.16
C ILE A 221 9.39 17.65 -2.01
N GLU A 222 10.43 18.48 -1.84
CA GLU A 222 10.57 19.77 -2.55
C GLU A 222 10.55 19.65 -4.08
N SER A 223 10.90 18.49 -4.63
CA SER A 223 10.86 18.23 -6.08
C SER A 223 9.44 18.13 -6.64
N LYS A 224 8.39 18.13 -5.80
CA LYS A 224 6.98 18.14 -6.20
C LYS A 224 6.32 19.48 -5.85
N ASN A 225 6.98 20.59 -6.15
CA ASN A 225 6.35 21.90 -6.04
C ASN A 225 5.48 22.14 -7.27
N TYR A 226 4.19 22.33 -7.05
CA TYR A 226 3.23 22.74 -8.07
C TYR A 226 3.22 24.27 -8.15
N SER A 227 3.19 24.82 -9.37
CA SER A 227 2.99 26.25 -9.56
C SER A 227 1.55 26.63 -9.18
N LYS A 228 1.34 27.92 -8.87
CA LYS A 228 0.01 28.43 -8.50
C LYS A 228 -1.05 28.19 -9.59
N ASN A 229 -0.62 28.17 -10.85
CA ASN A 229 -1.49 27.89 -11.99
C ASN A 229 -1.86 26.41 -12.13
N GLU A 230 -1.09 25.49 -11.55
CA GLU A 230 -1.36 24.05 -11.61
C GLU A 230 -2.31 23.56 -10.52
N LEU A 231 -2.50 24.38 -9.48
CA LEU A 231 -3.27 24.00 -8.30
C LEU A 231 -4.78 24.14 -8.48
N ASP A 232 -5.29 24.92 -9.45
CA ASP A 232 -6.74 25.07 -9.72
C ASP A 232 -7.58 25.17 -8.41
N ASP A 233 -7.27 26.14 -7.55
CA ASP A 233 -7.89 26.38 -6.23
C ASP A 233 -7.66 25.29 -5.15
N ILE A 234 -6.90 24.24 -5.43
CA ILE A 234 -6.50 23.23 -4.44
C ILE A 234 -5.39 23.78 -3.53
N SER A 235 -5.57 23.65 -2.22
CA SER A 235 -4.55 24.03 -1.24
C SER A 235 -3.38 23.04 -1.23
N ALA A 236 -2.15 23.54 -1.06
CA ALA A 236 -0.97 22.70 -0.90
C ALA A 236 -0.29 22.98 0.45
N ILE A 237 0.04 21.91 1.18
CA ILE A 237 0.70 21.96 2.49
C ILE A 237 2.00 21.16 2.47
N LYS A 238 2.95 21.51 3.35
CA LYS A 238 4.22 20.78 3.50
C LYS A 238 4.26 19.99 4.81
N SER A 239 3.49 20.44 5.80
CA SER A 239 3.37 19.85 7.12
C SER A 239 1.89 19.71 7.48
N PHE A 240 1.55 18.77 8.37
CA PHE A 240 0.22 18.74 8.98
C PHE A 240 0.02 19.93 9.93
N GLU A 241 1.11 20.55 10.39
CA GLU A 241 1.08 21.79 11.18
C GLU A 241 0.51 22.98 10.40
N ASP A 242 0.51 22.91 9.06
CA ASP A 242 -0.05 23.96 8.20
C ASP A 242 -1.60 23.95 8.19
N ILE A 243 -2.23 22.97 8.85
CA ILE A 243 -3.69 22.81 8.89
C ILE A 243 -4.23 23.35 10.21
N GLU A 244 -5.08 24.38 10.09
CA GLU A 244 -5.88 24.91 11.18
C GLU A 244 -7.35 24.66 10.93
N PHE A 245 -8.04 24.14 11.93
CA PHE A 245 -9.49 23.99 11.89
C PHE A 245 -10.14 25.07 12.74
N PHE A 246 -11.06 25.83 12.16
CA PHE A 246 -11.76 26.92 12.82
C PHE A 246 -13.19 26.51 13.18
N GLY A 247 -13.68 26.98 14.32
CA GLY A 247 -15.09 26.81 14.71
C GLY A 247 -15.47 25.42 15.24
N ILE A 248 -14.50 24.69 15.80
CA ILE A 248 -14.72 23.42 16.52
C ILE A 248 -14.83 23.66 18.03
#